data_AF-D5K9E4-F1
#
_entry.id   AF-D5K9E4-F1
#
_cell.length_a   1.000
_cell.length_b   1.000
_cell.length_c   1.000
_cell.angle_alpha   90.00
_cell.angle_beta   90.00
_cell.angle_gamma   90.00
#
_symmetry.space_group_name_H-M   'P 1'
#
loop_
_entity.id
_entity.type
_entity.pdbx_description
1 polymer ?
#
loop_
_entity_poly.entity_id
_entity_poly.type
_entity_poly.pdbx_seq_one_letter_code
_entity_poly.pdbx_strand_id
1 'polypeptide(L)'
;MIEYTPLSAEGKARILNGFMKPRLSRTQSVEQPKIVLVGAQPGAGKSKAASLAKSELRQEGGYIHVDADIMRALIPAPEGVVYSSEQTQKDAGALAISVRNSAKENRRNIVEEGTFRNAASISQFIRDRKSEGYGVEMLAVATASEESVAGIFKRYEEQHAKGVSQPRFVEESYHNEAMAGFKDTLSQCESSFDRVRVTNRAGDILYDSLNRRQNQYETAKDALSAYQEITPKRLKQVVKAWDEIQLQAESRSIDPIPNYLGMVKQHSEAIYQRVEEIYRQERVVANSEGATLQRKSGDTWQDIEKAEAKGMKAGIHMLGTAKPAKSGREYSGEIVHKDEASVFQKTDQGLIRHKAVQGMAEGKFSSLSEQVEIGQKVSIKREGNELSVKPADASLKKTMKR
;
A
#
# COMPACT_ATOMS: atom_id res chain seq x y z
N MET A 1 28.32 16.09 12.66
CA MET A 1 26.90 16.28 12.31
C MET A 1 26.62 17.77 12.35
N ILE A 2 26.10 18.35 11.28
CA ILE A 2 25.71 19.77 11.27
C ILE A 2 24.43 19.89 12.11
N GLU A 3 24.46 20.76 13.12
CA GLU A 3 23.33 21.00 14.01
C GLU A 3 22.20 21.70 13.25
N TYR A 4 20.96 21.31 13.51
CA TYR A 4 19.80 21.96 12.91
C TYR A 4 19.51 23.26 13.66
N THR A 5 19.51 24.38 12.95
CA THR A 5 19.06 25.67 13.50
C THR A 5 17.59 25.88 13.15
N PRO A 6 16.69 26.05 14.15
CA PRO A 6 15.30 26.36 13.88
C PRO A 6 15.13 27.64 13.05
N LEU A 7 14.14 27.64 12.17
CA LEU A 7 13.81 28.77 11.30
C LEU A 7 13.42 30.01 12.13
N SER A 8 13.99 31.16 11.76
CA SER A 8 13.56 32.46 12.27
C SER A 8 12.12 32.77 11.84
N ALA A 9 11.50 33.76 12.50
CA ALA A 9 10.18 34.25 12.12
C ALA A 9 10.16 34.76 10.67
N GLU A 10 11.19 35.51 10.23
CA GLU A 10 11.27 35.97 8.84
C GLU A 10 11.46 34.80 7.86
N GLY A 11 12.25 33.79 8.24
CA GLY A 11 12.44 32.58 7.44
C GLY A 11 11.13 31.85 7.17
N LYS A 12 10.32 31.66 8.22
CA LYS A 12 8.98 31.06 8.11
C LYS A 12 8.05 31.89 7.24
N ALA A 13 8.04 33.21 7.43
CA ALA A 13 7.21 34.13 6.64
C ALA A 13 7.61 34.11 5.16
N ARG A 14 8.90 34.06 4.83
CA ARG A 14 9.40 33.96 3.45
C ARG A 14 8.92 32.68 2.76
N ILE A 15 9.05 31.54 3.44
CA ILE A 15 8.59 30.23 2.92
C ILE A 15 7.07 30.27 2.71
N LEU A 16 6.32 30.75 3.71
CA LEU A 16 4.87 30.88 3.63
C LEU A 16 4.44 31.73 2.43
N ASN A 17 5.02 32.91 2.26
CA ASN A 17 4.67 33.82 1.17
C ASN A 17 4.97 33.21 -0.20
N GLY A 18 6.14 32.56 -0.36
CA GLY A 18 6.50 31.85 -1.59
C GLY A 18 5.55 30.68 -1.89
N PHE A 19 5.09 29.98 -0.85
CA PHE A 19 4.13 28.88 -0.99
C PHE A 19 2.71 29.37 -1.33
N MET A 20 2.23 30.40 -0.62
CA MET A 20 0.84 30.84 -0.69
C MET A 20 0.56 31.70 -1.92
N LYS A 21 1.44 32.62 -2.31
CA LYS A 21 1.22 33.56 -3.42
C LYS A 21 0.75 32.88 -4.73
N PRO A 22 1.43 31.84 -5.26
CA PRO A 22 0.97 31.18 -6.49
C PRO A 22 -0.30 30.33 -6.31
N ARG A 23 -0.66 29.95 -5.08
CA ARG A 23 -1.86 29.15 -4.79
C ARG A 23 -3.08 30.05 -4.64
N LEU A 24 -2.93 31.20 -4.00
CA LEU A 24 -3.98 32.20 -3.86
C LEU A 24 -4.38 32.80 -5.21
N SER A 25 -3.44 32.93 -6.17
CA SER A 25 -3.75 33.41 -7.52
C SER A 25 -4.50 32.39 -8.39
N ARG A 26 -4.53 31.12 -8.00
CA ARG A 26 -5.17 30.01 -8.75
C ARG A 26 -6.41 29.46 -8.03
N THR A 27 -6.81 30.07 -6.92
CA THR A 27 -7.95 29.65 -6.10
C THR A 27 -8.80 30.86 -5.74
N GLN A 28 -10.08 30.65 -5.55
CA GLN A 28 -11.08 31.68 -5.28
C GLN A 28 -11.53 31.65 -3.83
N SER A 29 -11.93 32.80 -3.31
CA SER A 29 -12.61 32.88 -2.02
C SER A 29 -13.95 32.19 -2.12
N VAL A 30 -14.32 31.42 -1.11
CA VAL A 30 -15.60 30.71 -1.03
C VAL A 30 -16.37 31.26 0.17
N GLU A 31 -17.68 31.47 -0.01
CA GLU A 31 -18.54 32.00 1.06
C GLU A 31 -18.63 31.02 2.24
N GLN A 32 -18.84 29.74 1.95
CA GLN A 32 -18.84 28.64 2.93
C GLN A 32 -17.73 27.64 2.58
N PRO A 33 -16.46 27.94 2.90
CA PRO A 33 -15.34 27.11 2.52
C PRO A 33 -15.34 25.78 3.27
N LYS A 34 -14.73 24.75 2.68
CA LYS A 34 -14.61 23.41 3.26
C LYS A 34 -13.18 23.07 3.64
N ILE A 35 -13.01 22.30 4.72
CA ILE A 35 -11.78 21.59 5.05
C ILE A 35 -12.05 20.10 4.89
N VAL A 36 -11.37 19.45 3.94
CA VAL A 36 -11.39 18.00 3.78
C VAL A 36 -10.14 17.41 4.40
N LEU A 37 -10.31 16.70 5.51
CA LEU A 37 -9.25 15.95 6.18
C LEU A 37 -9.11 14.57 5.54
N VAL A 38 -7.93 14.24 5.02
CA VAL A 38 -7.63 12.93 4.42
C VAL A 38 -6.82 12.10 5.42
N GLY A 39 -7.50 11.18 6.09
CA GLY A 39 -7.00 10.51 7.30
C GLY A 39 -6.68 9.04 7.09
N ALA A 40 -5.46 8.63 7.49
CA ALA A 40 -5.08 7.23 7.67
C ALA A 40 -3.66 7.14 8.26
N GLN A 41 -3.30 5.95 8.74
CA GLN A 41 -1.94 5.64 9.17
C GLN A 41 -0.90 5.81 8.03
N PRO A 42 0.40 5.95 8.35
CA PRO A 42 1.47 5.94 7.35
C PRO A 42 1.42 4.68 6.47
N GLY A 43 1.82 4.78 5.20
CA GLY A 43 1.80 3.65 4.26
C GLY A 43 0.41 3.22 3.76
N ALA A 44 -0.68 3.76 4.32
CA ALA A 44 -2.05 3.40 3.94
C ALA A 44 -2.47 3.78 2.51
N GLY A 45 -1.70 4.60 1.77
CA GLY A 45 -2.03 4.97 0.39
C GLY A 45 -2.99 6.16 0.24
N LYS A 46 -2.85 7.19 1.07
CA LYS A 46 -3.72 8.39 1.06
C LYS A 46 -3.80 9.14 -0.27
N SER A 47 -2.81 9.01 -1.16
CA SER A 47 -2.69 9.81 -2.38
C SER A 47 -3.92 9.78 -3.29
N LYS A 48 -4.60 8.62 -3.41
CA LYS A 48 -5.79 8.48 -4.25
C LYS A 48 -6.98 9.22 -3.63
N ALA A 49 -7.23 9.05 -2.33
CA ALA A 49 -8.24 9.77 -1.58
C ALA A 49 -7.98 11.29 -1.58
N ALA A 50 -6.73 11.70 -1.37
CA ALA A 50 -6.35 13.11 -1.48
C ALA A 50 -6.61 13.64 -2.89
N SER A 51 -6.34 12.87 -3.94
CA SER A 51 -6.63 13.26 -5.32
C SER A 51 -8.13 13.40 -5.59
N LEU A 52 -8.96 12.52 -5.01
CA LEU A 52 -10.42 12.62 -5.06
C LEU A 52 -10.89 13.94 -4.44
N ALA A 53 -10.51 14.23 -3.18
CA ALA A 53 -10.86 15.47 -2.50
C ALA A 53 -10.38 16.72 -3.26
N LYS A 54 -9.14 16.69 -3.77
CA LYS A 54 -8.56 17.76 -4.60
C LYS A 54 -9.34 17.97 -5.89
N SER A 55 -9.84 16.90 -6.52
CA SER A 55 -10.64 16.97 -7.75
C SER A 55 -12.01 17.57 -7.51
N GLU A 56 -12.69 17.18 -6.43
CA GLU A 56 -14.00 17.72 -6.05
C GLU A 56 -13.90 19.23 -5.80
N LEU A 57 -12.95 19.66 -4.95
CA LEU A 57 -12.80 21.07 -4.60
C LEU A 57 -12.29 21.95 -5.74
N ARG A 58 -11.65 21.39 -6.79
CA ARG A 58 -11.27 22.16 -7.99
C ARG A 58 -12.48 22.79 -8.67
N GLN A 59 -13.63 22.14 -8.61
CA GLN A 59 -14.87 22.64 -9.19
C GLN A 59 -15.58 23.65 -8.26
N GLU A 60 -15.15 23.74 -6.99
CA GLU A 60 -15.73 24.58 -5.94
C GLU A 60 -14.81 25.76 -5.55
N GLY A 61 -14.11 26.36 -6.50
CA GLY A 61 -13.19 27.49 -6.26
C GLY A 61 -11.74 27.09 -5.95
N GLY A 62 -11.40 25.80 -6.03
CA GLY A 62 -10.05 25.29 -5.79
C GLY A 62 -9.75 25.01 -4.32
N TYR A 63 -8.50 24.67 -4.02
CA TYR A 63 -8.07 24.30 -2.67
C TYR A 63 -6.64 24.75 -2.36
N ILE A 64 -6.34 24.95 -1.08
CA ILE A 64 -4.99 25.02 -0.55
C ILE A 64 -4.64 23.67 0.08
N HIS A 65 -3.53 23.07 -0.34
CA HIS A 65 -3.06 21.81 0.23
C HIS A 65 -2.17 22.06 1.44
N VAL A 66 -2.60 21.59 2.61
CA VAL A 66 -1.86 21.67 3.87
C VAL A 66 -1.23 20.31 4.15
N ASP A 67 0.09 20.25 4.15
CA ASP A 67 0.85 19.03 4.41
C ASP A 67 2.21 19.39 5.01
N ALA A 68 2.50 18.89 6.22
CA ALA A 68 3.76 19.11 6.90
C ALA A 68 4.95 18.50 6.15
N ASP A 69 4.75 17.41 5.40
CA ASP A 69 5.79 16.81 4.56
C ASP A 69 6.17 17.70 3.38
N ILE A 70 5.19 18.35 2.75
CA ILE A 70 5.44 19.37 1.73
C ILE A 70 6.17 20.56 2.34
N MET A 71 5.76 21.01 3.53
CA MET A 71 6.40 22.15 4.19
C MET A 71 7.83 21.85 4.59
N ARG A 72 8.10 20.63 5.06
CA ARG A 72 9.45 20.17 5.42
C ARG A 72 10.40 20.21 4.22
N ALA A 73 9.93 19.83 3.04
CA ALA A 73 10.72 19.89 1.81
C ALA A 73 11.11 21.32 1.38
N LEU A 74 10.47 22.35 1.95
CA LEU A 74 10.79 23.76 1.71
C LEU A 74 11.72 24.35 2.78
N ILE A 75 12.08 23.58 3.83
CA ILE A 75 13.04 24.01 4.84
C ILE A 75 14.43 24.01 4.19
N PRO A 76 15.14 25.15 4.16
CA PRO A 76 16.48 25.22 3.59
C PRO A 76 17.44 24.28 4.33
N ALA A 77 18.26 23.57 3.57
CA ALA A 77 19.38 22.79 4.07
C ALA A 77 20.65 23.21 3.33
N PRO A 78 21.81 23.34 4.02
CA PRO A 78 23.09 23.54 3.35
C PRO A 78 23.40 22.40 2.38
N GLU A 79 24.28 22.65 1.41
CA GLU A 79 24.70 21.62 0.45
C GLU A 79 25.29 20.39 1.16
N GLY A 80 24.84 19.20 0.77
CA GLY A 80 25.24 17.94 1.39
C GLY A 80 24.66 17.69 2.79
N VAL A 81 23.83 18.59 3.34
CA VAL A 81 23.21 18.41 4.66
C VAL A 81 21.83 17.79 4.55
N VAL A 82 21.63 16.79 5.41
CA VAL A 82 20.38 16.06 5.51
C VAL A 82 19.85 16.12 6.94
N TYR A 83 18.74 16.85 7.13
CA TYR A 83 18.11 16.95 8.44
C TYR A 83 17.08 15.83 8.64
N SER A 84 17.12 15.22 9.83
CA SER A 84 16.14 14.20 10.18
C SER A 84 14.71 14.79 10.27
N SER A 85 13.70 13.93 10.17
CA SER A 85 12.32 14.34 10.40
C SER A 85 12.11 14.86 11.81
N GLU A 86 12.84 14.32 12.79
CA GLU A 86 12.82 14.77 14.19
C GLU A 86 13.33 16.21 14.31
N GLN A 87 14.49 16.51 13.70
CA GLN A 87 15.09 17.86 13.73
C GLN A 87 14.15 18.92 13.17
N THR A 88 13.49 18.61 12.05
CA THR A 88 12.65 19.57 11.31
C THR A 88 11.17 19.56 11.72
N GLN A 89 10.76 18.65 12.61
CA GLN A 89 9.34 18.39 12.92
C GLN A 89 8.61 19.66 13.39
N LYS A 90 9.23 20.41 14.30
CA LYS A 90 8.63 21.61 14.89
C LYS A 90 8.36 22.69 13.84
N ASP A 91 9.31 22.92 12.94
CA ASP A 91 9.19 23.96 11.92
C ASP A 91 8.30 23.54 10.76
N ALA A 92 8.36 22.28 10.33
CA ALA A 92 7.43 21.74 9.35
C ALA A 92 5.97 21.84 9.84
N GLY A 93 5.72 21.48 11.10
CA GLY A 93 4.41 21.63 11.74
C GLY A 93 3.97 23.09 11.84
N ALA A 94 4.84 23.98 12.27
CA ALA A 94 4.56 25.42 12.36
C ALA A 94 4.21 26.02 10.98
N LEU A 95 4.96 25.66 9.94
CA LEU A 95 4.69 26.09 8.57
C LEU A 95 3.33 25.58 8.07
N ALA A 96 2.98 24.32 8.34
CA ALA A 96 1.67 23.77 7.94
C ALA A 96 0.51 24.51 8.64
N ILE A 97 0.66 24.84 9.92
CA ILE A 97 -0.28 25.68 10.66
C ILE A 97 -0.40 27.07 10.01
N SER A 98 0.72 27.71 9.66
CA SER A 98 0.72 29.01 8.99
C SER A 98 0.04 28.98 7.62
N VAL A 99 0.26 27.92 6.83
CA VAL A 99 -0.45 27.71 5.55
C VAL A 99 -1.96 27.60 5.78
N ARG A 100 -2.39 26.81 6.77
CA ARG A 100 -3.81 26.68 7.12
C ARG A 100 -4.41 28.02 7.52
N ASN A 101 -3.72 28.78 8.37
CA ASN A 101 -4.20 30.09 8.82
C ASN A 101 -4.31 31.08 7.66
N SER A 102 -3.30 31.15 6.79
CA SER A 102 -3.36 32.02 5.60
C SER A 102 -4.46 31.61 4.63
N ALA A 103 -4.71 30.31 4.44
CA ALA A 103 -5.85 29.83 3.66
C ALA A 103 -7.19 30.25 4.28
N LYS A 104 -7.28 30.18 5.61
CA LYS A 104 -8.47 30.60 6.37
C LYS A 104 -8.76 32.08 6.25
N GLU A 105 -7.76 32.92 6.45
CA GLU A 105 -7.85 34.38 6.30
C GLU A 105 -8.34 34.77 4.89
N ASN A 106 -7.97 33.97 3.89
CA ASN A 106 -8.40 34.15 2.50
C ASN A 106 -9.66 33.33 2.14
N ARG A 107 -10.37 32.73 3.10
CA ARG A 107 -11.58 31.90 2.88
C ARG A 107 -11.46 30.89 1.73
N ARG A 108 -10.35 30.14 1.68
CA ARG A 108 -10.13 29.09 0.67
C ARG A 108 -10.55 27.73 1.19
N ASN A 109 -11.00 26.83 0.31
CA ASN A 109 -11.10 25.42 0.71
C ASN A 109 -9.72 24.85 1.02
N ILE A 110 -9.67 23.85 1.90
CA ILE A 110 -8.45 23.22 2.37
C ILE A 110 -8.55 21.71 2.17
N VAL A 111 -7.48 21.10 1.65
CA VAL A 111 -7.25 19.66 1.79
C VAL A 111 -6.08 19.48 2.73
N GLU A 112 -6.27 18.71 3.79
CA GLU A 112 -5.21 18.43 4.76
C GLU A 112 -5.00 16.93 4.92
N GLU A 113 -3.77 16.48 4.71
CA GLU A 113 -3.40 15.06 4.87
C GLU A 113 -2.76 14.84 6.24
N GLY A 114 -3.19 13.79 6.95
CA GLY A 114 -2.70 13.54 8.30
C GLY A 114 -3.01 12.16 8.83
N THR A 115 -2.49 11.87 10.03
CA THR A 115 -2.84 10.66 10.78
C THR A 115 -4.04 10.89 11.69
N PHE A 116 -4.31 12.15 12.09
CA PHE A 116 -5.47 12.58 12.89
C PHE A 116 -5.76 11.67 14.10
N ARG A 117 -4.70 11.21 14.78
CA ARG A 117 -4.75 10.16 15.79
C ARG A 117 -5.16 10.59 17.21
N ASN A 118 -5.53 11.85 17.41
CA ASN A 118 -5.94 12.37 18.72
C ASN A 118 -7.36 12.92 18.64
N ALA A 119 -8.32 12.14 19.16
CA ALA A 119 -9.74 12.46 19.08
C ALA A 119 -10.09 13.81 19.74
N ALA A 120 -9.47 14.14 20.88
CA ALA A 120 -9.72 15.39 21.59
C ALA A 120 -9.27 16.62 20.77
N SER A 121 -8.07 16.57 20.18
CA SER A 121 -7.56 17.62 19.30
C SER A 121 -8.42 17.77 18.05
N ILE A 122 -8.87 16.67 17.45
CA ILE A 122 -9.73 16.70 16.26
C ILE A 122 -11.13 17.22 16.58
N SER A 123 -11.70 16.83 17.72
CA SER A 123 -12.99 17.35 18.20
C SER A 123 -12.93 18.87 18.40
N GLN A 124 -11.87 19.37 19.04
CA GLN A 124 -11.66 20.81 19.20
C GLN A 124 -11.47 21.49 17.85
N PHE A 125 -10.65 20.91 16.97
CA PHE A 125 -10.44 21.42 15.62
C PHE A 125 -11.77 21.59 14.88
N ILE A 126 -12.63 20.56 14.83
CA ILE A 126 -13.93 20.63 14.15
C ILE A 126 -14.78 21.77 14.71
N ARG A 127 -14.90 21.88 16.05
CA ARG A 127 -15.67 22.95 16.70
C ARG A 127 -15.17 24.34 16.29
N ASP A 128 -13.86 24.56 16.37
CA ASP A 128 -13.28 25.86 16.05
C ASP A 128 -13.41 26.21 14.57
N ARG A 129 -13.30 25.22 13.66
CA ARG A 129 -13.46 25.48 12.22
C ARG A 129 -14.91 25.77 11.87
N LYS A 130 -15.87 25.06 12.49
CA LYS A 130 -17.29 25.35 12.30
C LYS A 130 -17.69 26.74 12.82
N SER A 131 -17.14 27.19 13.96
CA SER A 131 -17.40 28.54 14.48
C SER A 131 -16.81 29.65 13.58
N GLU A 132 -15.79 29.33 12.79
CA GLU A 132 -15.22 30.21 11.76
C GLU A 132 -15.97 30.14 10.41
N GLY A 133 -17.05 29.35 10.33
CA GLY A 133 -17.90 29.21 9.15
C GLY A 133 -17.37 28.23 8.10
N TYR A 134 -16.53 27.27 8.49
CA TYR A 134 -16.09 26.19 7.61
C TYR A 134 -16.96 24.94 7.76
N GLY A 135 -17.23 24.27 6.63
CA GLY A 135 -17.60 22.85 6.64
C GLY A 135 -16.35 21.98 6.86
N VAL A 136 -16.44 20.92 7.65
CA VAL A 136 -15.35 19.99 7.92
C VAL A 136 -15.77 18.58 7.54
N GLU A 137 -15.09 18.03 6.54
CA GLU A 137 -15.28 16.66 6.06
C GLU A 137 -14.09 15.77 6.42
N MET A 138 -14.36 14.48 6.61
CA MET A 138 -13.35 13.43 6.75
C MET A 138 -13.43 12.47 5.56
N LEU A 139 -12.29 12.24 4.91
CA LEU A 139 -12.08 11.20 3.92
C LEU A 139 -11.03 10.21 4.46
N ALA A 140 -11.50 9.15 5.10
CA ALA A 140 -10.69 8.11 5.69
C ALA A 140 -10.26 7.07 4.63
N VAL A 141 -9.04 6.53 4.77
CA VAL A 141 -8.56 5.41 3.95
C VAL A 141 -8.44 4.15 4.78
N ALA A 142 -9.23 3.14 4.42
CA ALA A 142 -9.18 1.81 4.99
C ALA A 142 -8.11 0.96 4.30
N THR A 143 -7.12 0.55 5.10
CA THR A 143 -6.00 -0.28 4.68
C THR A 143 -5.61 -1.18 5.84
N ALA A 144 -5.43 -2.48 5.57
CA ALA A 144 -5.01 -3.46 6.57
C ALA A 144 -3.58 -3.16 7.05
N SER A 145 -3.24 -3.55 8.28
CA SER A 145 -1.92 -3.26 8.86
C SER A 145 -0.79 -3.82 8.00
N GLU A 146 -0.96 -5.03 7.49
CA GLU A 146 0.02 -5.73 6.64
C GLU A 146 0.31 -4.94 5.35
N GLU A 147 -0.73 -4.36 4.74
CA GLU A 147 -0.61 -3.56 3.52
C GLU A 147 0.03 -2.19 3.78
N SER A 148 -0.27 -1.57 4.92
CA SER A 148 0.28 -0.25 5.27
C SER A 148 1.71 -0.35 5.78
N VAL A 149 2.08 -1.39 6.53
CA VAL A 149 3.47 -1.67 6.89
C VAL A 149 4.29 -1.93 5.63
N ALA A 150 3.87 -2.85 4.74
CA ALA A 150 4.55 -3.04 3.45
C ALA A 150 4.62 -1.73 2.64
N GLY A 151 3.59 -0.88 2.72
CA GLY A 151 3.57 0.44 2.09
C GLY A 151 4.63 1.42 2.63
N ILE A 152 5.01 1.35 3.91
CA ILE A 152 6.10 2.14 4.48
C ILE A 152 7.44 1.73 3.87
N PHE A 153 7.72 0.43 3.85
CA PHE A 153 8.96 -0.13 3.31
C PHE A 153 9.06 0.10 1.81
N LYS A 154 7.99 -0.17 1.05
CA LYS A 154 7.94 0.11 -0.39
C LYS A 154 8.23 1.58 -0.71
N ARG A 155 7.61 2.51 0.03
CA ARG A 155 7.89 3.94 -0.17
C ARG A 155 9.34 4.30 0.12
N TYR A 156 9.95 3.67 1.12
CA TYR A 156 11.35 3.87 1.47
C TYR A 156 12.27 3.40 0.33
N GLU A 157 12.05 2.20 -0.21
CA GLU A 157 12.78 1.68 -1.38
C GLU A 157 12.58 2.55 -2.63
N GLU A 158 11.36 3.02 -2.88
CA GLU A 158 11.08 3.93 -4.00
C GLU A 158 11.81 5.27 -3.87
N GLN A 159 12.00 5.78 -2.66
CA GLN A 159 12.75 7.02 -2.43
C GLN A 159 14.24 6.83 -2.73
N HIS A 160 14.81 5.70 -2.32
CA HIS A 160 16.18 5.31 -2.70
C HIS A 160 16.32 5.17 -4.21
N ALA A 161 15.41 4.44 -4.88
CA ALA A 161 15.43 4.24 -6.33
C ALA A 161 15.32 5.55 -7.13
N LYS A 162 14.65 6.57 -6.58
CA LYS A 162 14.53 7.90 -7.19
C LYS A 162 15.70 8.85 -6.87
N GLY A 163 16.69 8.40 -6.10
CA GLY A 163 17.81 9.24 -5.68
C GLY A 163 17.38 10.39 -4.78
N VAL A 164 16.29 10.23 -4.01
CA VAL A 164 15.89 11.22 -3.01
C VAL A 164 17.03 11.35 -2.02
N SER A 165 17.52 12.58 -1.80
CA SER A 165 18.66 12.84 -0.92
C SER A 165 18.45 12.38 0.52
N GLN A 166 17.18 12.27 0.96
CA GLN A 166 16.78 11.85 2.31
C GLN A 166 15.57 10.91 2.27
N PRO A 167 15.77 9.61 1.99
CA PRO A 167 14.71 8.62 2.11
C PRO A 167 14.23 8.57 3.56
N ARG A 168 12.92 8.64 3.78
CA ARG A 168 12.29 8.68 5.09
C ARG A 168 11.66 7.34 5.42
N PHE A 169 12.25 6.69 6.41
CA PHE A 169 11.63 5.55 7.05
C PHE A 169 10.68 6.01 8.16
N VAL A 170 9.56 5.32 8.32
CA VAL A 170 8.61 5.59 9.42
C VAL A 170 8.63 4.39 10.33
N GLU A 171 8.88 4.62 11.61
CA GLU A 171 8.89 3.57 12.61
C GLU A 171 7.53 2.89 12.75
N GLU A 172 7.54 1.57 12.95
CA GLU A 172 6.32 0.77 13.07
C GLU A 172 5.52 1.13 14.32
N SER A 173 6.19 1.53 15.41
CA SER A 173 5.52 2.04 16.63
C SER A 173 4.64 3.26 16.31
N TYR A 174 5.18 4.23 15.57
CA TYR A 174 4.44 5.40 15.13
C TYR A 174 3.28 5.03 14.20
N HIS A 175 3.48 4.05 13.32
CA HIS A 175 2.41 3.50 12.48
C HIS A 175 1.27 2.91 13.32
N ASN A 176 1.58 2.07 14.30
CA ASN A 176 0.61 1.38 15.14
C ASN A 176 -0.17 2.37 16.01
N GLU A 177 0.50 3.34 16.62
CA GLU A 177 -0.12 4.44 17.35
C GLU A 177 -1.05 5.27 16.46
N ALA A 178 -0.62 5.58 15.23
CA ALA A 178 -1.44 6.32 14.28
C ALA A 178 -2.67 5.54 13.85
N MET A 179 -2.55 4.23 13.62
CA MET A 179 -3.65 3.36 13.22
C MET A 179 -4.71 3.25 14.33
N ALA A 180 -4.28 2.96 15.57
CA ALA A 180 -5.18 2.87 16.71
C ALA A 180 -5.84 4.21 17.02
N GLY A 181 -5.05 5.28 17.16
CA GLY A 181 -5.58 6.60 17.49
C GLY A 181 -6.50 7.18 16.41
N PHE A 182 -6.28 6.87 15.12
CA PHE A 182 -7.19 7.30 14.05
C PHE A 182 -8.54 6.58 14.12
N LYS A 183 -8.54 5.29 14.45
CA LYS A 183 -9.78 4.52 14.68
C LYS A 183 -10.58 5.11 15.85
N ASP A 184 -9.90 5.50 16.92
CA ASP A 184 -10.53 6.18 18.06
C ASP A 184 -11.09 7.54 17.68
N THR A 185 -10.37 8.32 16.86
CA THR A 185 -10.87 9.59 16.31
C THR A 185 -12.16 9.40 15.53
N LEU A 186 -12.23 8.43 14.61
CA LEU A 186 -13.49 8.17 13.88
C LEU A 186 -14.61 7.77 14.84
N SER A 187 -14.32 6.88 15.80
CA SER A 187 -15.31 6.42 16.77
C SER A 187 -15.91 7.56 17.61
N GLN A 188 -15.14 8.60 17.93
CA GLN A 188 -15.58 9.69 18.82
C GLN A 188 -16.09 10.91 18.06
N CYS A 189 -15.57 11.18 16.86
CA CYS A 189 -15.78 12.43 16.16
C CYS A 189 -16.72 12.31 14.95
N GLU A 190 -17.14 11.11 14.55
CA GLU A 190 -17.91 10.90 13.30
C GLU A 190 -19.13 11.83 13.18
N SER A 191 -19.93 11.96 14.24
CA SER A 191 -21.13 12.81 14.27
C SER A 191 -20.83 14.32 14.29
N SER A 192 -19.58 14.71 14.55
CA SER A 192 -19.15 16.11 14.56
C SER A 192 -18.77 16.61 13.16
N PHE A 193 -18.35 15.73 12.26
CA PHE A 193 -18.07 16.09 10.86
C PHE A 193 -19.36 16.39 10.08
N ASP A 194 -19.26 17.25 9.06
CA ASP A 194 -20.38 17.49 8.13
C ASP A 194 -20.56 16.33 7.14
N ARG A 195 -19.48 15.60 6.86
CA ARG A 195 -19.49 14.34 6.11
C ARG A 195 -18.28 13.50 6.46
N VAL A 196 -18.50 12.20 6.65
CA VAL A 196 -17.45 11.19 6.73
C VAL A 196 -17.59 10.21 5.57
N ARG A 197 -16.50 9.97 4.86
CA ARG A 197 -16.35 8.95 3.83
C ARG A 197 -15.21 8.01 4.19
N VAL A 198 -15.38 6.72 3.94
CA VAL A 198 -14.32 5.71 4.04
C VAL A 198 -14.07 5.14 2.66
N THR A 199 -12.82 5.13 2.23
CA THR A 199 -12.40 4.60 0.93
C THR A 199 -11.37 3.50 1.10
N ASN A 200 -11.27 2.56 0.17
CA ASN A 200 -10.10 1.68 0.08
C ASN A 200 -8.94 2.35 -0.70
N ARG A 201 -7.81 1.65 -0.83
CA ARG A 201 -6.64 2.13 -1.61
C ARG A 201 -6.92 2.35 -3.10
N ALA A 202 -7.86 1.61 -3.68
CA ALA A 202 -8.27 1.76 -5.08
C ALA A 202 -9.12 3.02 -5.31
N GLY A 203 -9.75 3.53 -4.24
CA GLY A 203 -10.63 4.69 -4.25
C GLY A 203 -12.11 4.34 -4.19
N ASP A 204 -12.47 3.06 -4.02
CA ASP A 204 -13.87 2.64 -3.86
C ASP A 204 -14.41 3.18 -2.53
N ILE A 205 -15.61 3.75 -2.55
CA ILE A 205 -16.29 4.25 -1.36
C ILE A 205 -16.93 3.06 -0.63
N LEU A 206 -16.44 2.77 0.57
CA LEU A 206 -16.93 1.71 1.45
C LEU A 206 -18.05 2.20 2.37
N TYR A 207 -18.05 3.50 2.66
CA TYR A 207 -19.03 4.16 3.51
C TYR A 207 -19.09 5.65 3.18
N ASP A 208 -20.30 6.21 3.19
CA ASP A 208 -20.55 7.64 3.10
C ASP A 208 -21.71 8.03 4.02
N SER A 209 -21.42 8.84 5.04
CA SER A 209 -22.40 9.30 6.03
C SER A 209 -23.63 10.01 5.42
N LEU A 210 -23.51 10.59 4.22
CA LEU A 210 -24.63 11.23 3.50
C LEU A 210 -25.43 10.26 2.63
N ASN A 211 -24.94 9.04 2.41
CA ASN A 211 -25.59 8.04 1.56
C ASN A 211 -25.92 6.75 2.33
N ARG A 212 -26.61 6.89 3.46
CA ARG A 212 -26.89 5.80 4.41
C ARG A 212 -27.58 4.57 3.80
N ARG A 213 -28.40 4.75 2.76
CA ARG A 213 -29.15 3.65 2.11
C ARG A 213 -28.25 2.68 1.34
N GLN A 214 -27.06 3.13 0.91
CA GLN A 214 -26.11 2.32 0.15
C GLN A 214 -24.98 1.77 1.02
N ASN A 215 -24.88 2.19 2.28
CA ASN A 215 -23.84 1.72 3.18
C ASN A 215 -24.14 0.29 3.64
N GLN A 216 -23.12 -0.56 3.58
CA GLN A 216 -23.16 -1.90 4.16
C GLN A 216 -22.92 -1.88 5.69
N TYR A 217 -22.36 -0.79 6.19
CA TYR A 217 -21.98 -0.62 7.60
C TYR A 217 -22.70 0.59 8.20
N GLU A 218 -23.04 0.52 9.48
CA GLU A 218 -23.74 1.59 10.17
C GLU A 218 -22.85 2.82 10.43
N THR A 219 -21.56 2.60 10.65
CA THR A 219 -20.60 3.66 11.01
C THR A 219 -19.35 3.62 10.13
N ALA A 220 -18.65 4.76 10.04
CA ALA A 220 -17.36 4.84 9.36
C ALA A 220 -16.31 3.94 10.03
N LYS A 221 -16.35 3.81 11.37
CA LYS A 221 -15.45 2.94 12.13
C LYS A 221 -15.64 1.47 11.75
N ASP A 222 -16.87 1.02 11.58
CA ASP A 222 -17.17 -0.37 11.24
C ASP A 222 -16.73 -0.67 9.80
N ALA A 223 -17.00 0.24 8.86
CA ALA A 223 -16.50 0.12 7.49
C ALA A 223 -14.96 0.09 7.43
N LEU A 224 -14.29 0.96 8.21
CA LEU A 224 -12.84 0.97 8.34
C LEU A 224 -12.33 -0.38 8.89
N SER A 225 -12.92 -0.86 9.98
CA SER A 225 -12.50 -2.07 10.69
C SER A 225 -12.71 -3.32 9.84
N ALA A 226 -13.88 -3.44 9.20
CA ALA A 226 -14.20 -4.58 8.35
C ALA A 226 -13.24 -4.68 7.16
N TYR A 227 -12.83 -3.56 6.56
CA TYR A 227 -11.86 -3.57 5.47
C TYR A 227 -10.40 -3.75 5.94
N GLN A 228 -10.10 -3.41 7.20
CA GLN A 228 -8.80 -3.69 7.82
C GLN A 228 -8.56 -5.19 8.04
N GLU A 229 -9.61 -6.00 8.10
CA GLU A 229 -9.49 -7.46 8.07
C GLU A 229 -8.95 -7.91 6.70
N ILE A 230 -7.73 -8.44 6.69
CA ILE A 230 -7.06 -8.81 5.45
C ILE A 230 -7.62 -10.13 4.91
N THR A 231 -8.04 -10.12 3.65
CA THR A 231 -8.50 -11.33 2.97
C THR A 231 -7.30 -12.16 2.50
N PRO A 232 -7.46 -13.48 2.29
CA PRO A 232 -6.41 -14.32 1.71
C PRO A 232 -5.83 -13.80 0.40
N LYS A 233 -6.67 -13.26 -0.48
CA LYS A 233 -6.24 -12.65 -1.76
C LYS A 233 -5.33 -11.45 -1.52
N ARG A 234 -5.72 -10.56 -0.60
CA ARG A 234 -4.93 -9.37 -0.24
C ARG A 234 -3.63 -9.74 0.48
N LEU A 235 -3.65 -10.76 1.34
CA LEU A 235 -2.44 -11.24 2.01
C LEU A 235 -1.41 -11.80 1.01
N LYS A 236 -1.87 -12.50 -0.03
CA LYS A 236 -1.00 -12.94 -1.14
C LYS A 236 -0.41 -11.77 -1.94
N GLN A 237 -1.15 -10.65 -2.09
CA GLN A 237 -0.61 -9.41 -2.66
C GLN A 237 0.45 -8.77 -1.76
N VAL A 238 0.30 -8.87 -0.43
CA VAL A 238 1.32 -8.40 0.51
C VAL A 238 2.61 -9.23 0.40
N VAL A 239 2.53 -10.55 0.13
CA VAL A 239 3.71 -11.37 -0.19
C VAL A 239 4.46 -10.80 -1.39
N LYS A 240 3.75 -10.51 -2.50
CA LYS A 240 4.35 -9.89 -3.68
C LYS A 240 5.10 -8.61 -3.33
N ALA A 241 4.47 -7.73 -2.55
CA ALA A 241 5.10 -6.49 -2.12
C ALA A 241 6.38 -6.74 -1.31
N TRP A 242 6.40 -7.72 -0.41
CA TRP A 242 7.60 -8.06 0.36
C TRP A 242 8.71 -8.68 -0.49
N ASP A 243 8.37 -9.51 -1.49
CA ASP A 243 9.38 -10.02 -2.42
C ASP A 243 10.00 -8.88 -3.25
N GLU A 244 9.19 -7.91 -3.71
CA GLU A 244 9.68 -6.70 -4.39
C GLU A 244 10.61 -5.87 -3.48
N ILE A 245 10.16 -5.59 -2.25
CA ILE A 245 10.92 -4.82 -1.24
C ILE A 245 12.24 -5.51 -0.93
N GLN A 246 12.23 -6.84 -0.74
CA GLN A 246 13.43 -7.60 -0.43
C GLN A 246 14.45 -7.54 -1.56
N LEU A 247 14.01 -7.69 -2.82
CA LEU A 247 14.91 -7.58 -3.98
C LEU A 247 15.54 -6.19 -4.09
N GLN A 248 14.77 -5.13 -3.82
CA GLN A 248 15.28 -3.76 -3.80
C GLN A 248 16.28 -3.56 -2.64
N ALA A 249 15.92 -3.98 -1.43
CA ALA A 249 16.77 -3.86 -0.26
C ALA A 249 18.10 -4.62 -0.41
N GLU A 250 18.07 -5.85 -0.95
CA GLU A 250 19.27 -6.67 -1.17
C GLU A 250 20.19 -6.09 -2.26
N SER A 251 19.64 -5.33 -3.22
CA SER A 251 20.45 -4.61 -4.22
C SER A 251 21.27 -3.46 -3.61
N ARG A 252 20.91 -3.00 -2.39
CA ARG A 252 21.57 -1.92 -1.67
C ARG A 252 22.44 -2.53 -0.56
N SER A 253 23.76 -2.55 -0.76
CA SER A 253 24.68 -3.26 0.14
C SER A 253 24.75 -2.71 1.57
N ILE A 254 24.39 -1.44 1.81
CA ILE A 254 24.42 -0.78 3.11
C ILE A 254 23.20 0.14 3.23
N ASP A 255 22.50 0.06 4.36
CA ASP A 255 21.38 0.93 4.70
C ASP A 255 21.69 1.77 5.95
N PRO A 256 21.33 3.07 6.00
CA PRO A 256 21.51 3.90 7.19
C PRO A 256 20.61 3.50 8.37
N ILE A 257 19.50 2.78 8.13
CA ILE A 257 18.64 2.23 9.17
C ILE A 257 19.28 0.93 9.70
N PRO A 258 19.60 0.85 11.01
CA PRO A 258 20.19 -0.35 11.59
C PRO A 258 19.31 -1.59 11.35
N ASN A 259 19.94 -2.69 10.92
CA ASN A 259 19.27 -3.98 10.68
C ASN A 259 18.06 -3.92 9.70
N TYR A 260 18.03 -2.96 8.76
CA TYR A 260 16.93 -2.81 7.79
C TYR A 260 16.59 -4.10 7.05
N LEU A 261 17.59 -4.77 6.46
CA LEU A 261 17.39 -6.01 5.74
C LEU A 261 16.88 -7.15 6.65
N GLY A 262 17.26 -7.15 7.93
CA GLY A 262 16.74 -8.09 8.91
C GLY A 262 15.24 -7.87 9.16
N MET A 263 14.81 -6.62 9.31
CA MET A 263 13.38 -6.27 9.44
C MET A 263 12.57 -6.70 8.21
N VAL A 264 13.08 -6.44 7.00
CA VAL A 264 12.46 -6.87 5.74
C VAL A 264 12.27 -8.39 5.72
N LYS A 265 13.32 -9.15 6.05
CA LYS A 265 13.27 -10.63 6.09
C LYS A 265 12.26 -11.13 7.12
N GLN A 266 12.23 -10.53 8.31
CA GLN A 266 11.30 -10.90 9.38
C GLN A 266 9.84 -10.69 8.97
N HIS A 267 9.50 -9.53 8.41
CA HIS A 267 8.13 -9.27 7.94
C HIS A 267 7.74 -10.19 6.77
N SER A 268 8.65 -10.37 5.80
CA SER A 268 8.44 -11.28 4.67
C SER A 268 8.12 -12.69 5.16
N GLU A 269 8.94 -13.24 6.07
CA GLU A 269 8.75 -14.58 6.63
C GLU A 269 7.42 -14.71 7.39
N ALA A 270 7.06 -13.73 8.22
CA ALA A 270 5.81 -13.74 8.97
C ALA A 270 4.57 -13.75 8.06
N ILE A 271 4.58 -12.98 6.97
CA ILE A 271 3.48 -12.99 5.99
C ILE A 271 3.46 -14.31 5.22
N TYR A 272 4.61 -14.85 4.82
CA TYR A 272 4.71 -16.14 4.15
C TYR A 272 4.12 -17.27 5.00
N GLN A 273 4.44 -17.33 6.30
CA GLN A 273 3.89 -18.33 7.22
C GLN A 273 2.35 -18.29 7.26
N ARG A 274 1.74 -17.11 7.31
CA ARG A 274 0.27 -16.98 7.27
C ARG A 274 -0.32 -17.43 5.93
N VAL A 275 0.39 -17.18 4.83
CA VAL A 275 -0.01 -17.66 3.50
C VAL A 275 0.15 -19.18 3.36
N GLU A 276 1.13 -19.81 4.03
CA GLU A 276 1.22 -21.27 4.11
C GLU A 276 -0.04 -21.88 4.73
N GLU A 277 -0.56 -21.29 5.82
CA GLU A 277 -1.79 -21.78 6.46
C GLU A 277 -3.00 -21.68 5.53
N ILE A 278 -3.07 -20.62 4.72
CA ILE A 278 -4.09 -20.48 3.67
C ILE A 278 -3.94 -21.63 2.66
N TYR A 279 -2.73 -21.89 2.17
CA TYR A 279 -2.52 -22.96 1.19
C TYR A 279 -2.81 -24.36 1.72
N ARG A 280 -2.64 -24.61 3.02
CA ARG A 280 -3.06 -25.89 3.64
C ARG A 280 -4.56 -26.11 3.56
N GLN A 281 -5.34 -25.03 3.47
CA GLN A 281 -6.78 -25.07 3.32
C GLN A 281 -7.23 -24.92 1.86
N GLU A 282 -6.31 -24.83 0.91
CA GLU A 282 -6.60 -24.67 -0.51
C GLU A 282 -6.19 -25.90 -1.32
N ARG A 283 -7.00 -26.18 -2.34
CA ARG A 283 -6.68 -27.19 -3.36
C ARG A 283 -7.09 -26.70 -4.74
N VAL A 284 -6.47 -27.27 -5.74
CA VAL A 284 -6.88 -27.08 -7.13
C VAL A 284 -7.48 -28.37 -7.65
N VAL A 285 -8.67 -28.26 -8.24
CA VAL A 285 -9.30 -29.34 -9.00
C VAL A 285 -9.12 -29.02 -10.49
N ALA A 286 -8.25 -29.78 -11.15
CA ALA A 286 -7.97 -29.64 -12.57
C ALA A 286 -8.74 -30.71 -13.36
N ASN A 287 -9.20 -30.35 -14.57
CA ASN A 287 -9.82 -31.23 -15.55
C ASN A 287 -9.47 -30.75 -16.97
N SER A 288 -10.02 -31.36 -18.02
CA SER A 288 -9.71 -30.99 -19.41
C SER A 288 -10.11 -29.57 -19.83
N GLU A 289 -10.97 -28.91 -19.06
CA GLU A 289 -11.49 -27.57 -19.35
C GLU A 289 -10.76 -26.47 -18.56
N GLY A 290 -10.10 -26.82 -17.46
CA GLY A 290 -9.28 -25.89 -16.70
C GLY A 290 -9.02 -26.32 -15.26
N ALA A 291 -8.82 -25.33 -14.40
CA ALA A 291 -8.50 -25.50 -12.99
C ALA A 291 -9.40 -24.65 -12.11
N THR A 292 -9.95 -25.25 -11.05
CA THR A 292 -10.75 -24.55 -10.03
C THR A 292 -9.98 -24.53 -8.72
N LEU A 293 -9.67 -23.34 -8.21
CA LEU A 293 -9.19 -23.13 -6.85
C LEU A 293 -10.37 -23.29 -5.90
N GLN A 294 -10.22 -24.17 -4.92
CA GLN A 294 -11.19 -24.38 -3.85
C GLN A 294 -10.54 -24.15 -2.50
N ARG A 295 -11.31 -23.60 -1.54
CA ARG A 295 -10.90 -23.48 -0.14
C ARG A 295 -11.84 -24.26 0.77
N LYS A 296 -11.27 -24.88 1.80
CA LYS A 296 -12.02 -25.60 2.82
C LYS A 296 -12.77 -24.63 3.72
N SER A 297 -14.07 -24.88 3.92
CA SER A 297 -14.94 -24.16 4.86
C SER A 297 -15.75 -25.20 5.64
N GLY A 298 -15.41 -25.37 6.93
CA GLY A 298 -15.86 -26.54 7.71
C GLY A 298 -15.41 -27.84 7.06
N ASP A 299 -16.36 -28.73 6.77
CA ASP A 299 -16.12 -30.02 6.09
C ASP A 299 -16.33 -29.97 4.57
N THR A 300 -16.64 -28.79 4.03
CA THR A 300 -16.95 -28.61 2.61
C THR A 300 -15.86 -27.84 1.87
N TRP A 301 -15.78 -28.07 0.56
CA TRP A 301 -14.91 -27.31 -0.34
C TRP A 301 -15.75 -26.30 -1.13
N GLN A 302 -15.35 -25.04 -1.12
CA GLN A 302 -16.02 -23.96 -1.83
C GLN A 302 -15.15 -23.48 -2.99
N ASP A 303 -15.75 -23.30 -4.16
CA ASP A 303 -15.10 -22.70 -5.33
C ASP A 303 -14.75 -21.23 -5.02
N ILE A 304 -13.49 -20.86 -5.23
CA ILE A 304 -12.98 -19.49 -5.03
C ILE A 304 -12.73 -18.81 -6.38
N GLU A 305 -12.10 -19.54 -7.30
CA GLU A 305 -11.68 -19.01 -8.60
C GLU A 305 -11.62 -20.14 -9.63
N LYS A 306 -12.01 -19.85 -10.87
CA LYS A 306 -11.92 -20.76 -12.00
C LYS A 306 -11.03 -20.15 -13.06
N ALA A 307 -10.09 -20.95 -13.56
CA ALA A 307 -9.22 -20.60 -14.67
C ALA A 307 -9.46 -21.58 -15.82
N GLU A 308 -9.78 -21.06 -17.00
CA GLU A 308 -9.97 -21.87 -18.20
C GLU A 308 -8.61 -22.25 -18.79
N ALA A 309 -8.41 -23.54 -19.08
CA ALA A 309 -7.21 -24.04 -19.72
C ALA A 309 -7.48 -25.41 -20.36
N LYS A 310 -7.29 -25.49 -21.69
CA LYS A 310 -7.62 -26.71 -22.44
C LYS A 310 -6.55 -27.78 -22.30
N GLY A 311 -7.00 -29.02 -22.11
CA GLY A 311 -6.14 -30.21 -22.18
C GLY A 311 -5.26 -30.43 -20.95
N MET A 312 -5.60 -29.79 -19.82
CA MET A 312 -4.96 -30.09 -18.54
C MET A 312 -5.27 -31.52 -18.11
N LYS A 313 -4.35 -32.12 -17.34
CA LYS A 313 -4.58 -33.44 -16.76
C LYS A 313 -5.54 -33.34 -15.58
N ALA A 314 -6.50 -34.25 -15.52
CA ALA A 314 -7.41 -34.34 -14.39
C ALA A 314 -6.65 -34.66 -13.09
N GLY A 315 -6.94 -33.93 -12.02
CA GLY A 315 -6.25 -34.11 -10.75
C GLY A 315 -6.73 -33.20 -9.64
N ILE A 316 -6.47 -33.61 -8.40
CA ILE A 316 -6.68 -32.79 -7.20
C ILE A 316 -5.30 -32.49 -6.60
N HIS A 317 -4.97 -31.21 -6.45
CA HIS A 317 -3.67 -30.74 -5.99
C HIS A 317 -3.83 -29.93 -4.70
N MET A 318 -3.50 -30.53 -3.56
CA MET A 318 -3.50 -29.84 -2.26
C MET A 318 -2.30 -28.88 -2.18
N LEU A 319 -2.55 -27.56 -2.14
CA LEU A 319 -1.48 -26.56 -2.29
C LEU A 319 -0.48 -26.60 -1.13
N GLY A 320 -0.95 -26.84 0.10
CA GLY A 320 -0.10 -26.98 1.29
C GLY A 320 0.84 -28.18 1.30
N THR A 321 0.74 -29.09 0.32
CA THR A 321 1.68 -30.23 0.16
C THR A 321 2.82 -29.94 -0.82
N ALA A 322 2.80 -28.77 -1.47
CA ALA A 322 3.80 -28.39 -2.45
C ALA A 322 5.18 -28.19 -1.80
N LYS A 323 6.22 -28.76 -2.42
CA LYS A 323 7.60 -28.59 -1.97
C LYS A 323 8.15 -27.27 -2.53
N PRO A 324 8.81 -26.41 -1.71
CA PRO A 324 9.48 -25.22 -2.22
C PRO A 324 10.54 -25.57 -3.27
N ALA A 325 10.56 -24.83 -4.37
CA ALA A 325 11.55 -24.97 -5.42
C ALA A 325 12.94 -24.59 -4.88
N LYS A 326 13.90 -25.49 -5.03
CA LYS A 326 15.31 -25.26 -4.67
C LYS A 326 16.03 -24.45 -5.75
N SER A 327 16.81 -23.45 -5.33
CA SER A 327 17.72 -22.69 -6.20
C SER A 327 18.69 -23.62 -6.95
N GLY A 328 18.99 -23.30 -8.20
CA GLY A 328 19.85 -24.06 -9.11
C GLY A 328 19.22 -25.30 -9.74
N ARG A 329 18.05 -25.76 -9.25
CA ARG A 329 17.37 -26.95 -9.77
C ARG A 329 16.30 -26.59 -10.80
N GLU A 330 16.25 -27.37 -11.87
CA GLU A 330 15.22 -27.27 -12.90
C GLU A 330 14.04 -28.20 -12.59
N TYR A 331 12.82 -27.69 -12.80
CA TYR A 331 11.57 -28.40 -12.61
C TYR A 331 10.71 -28.30 -13.89
N SER A 332 10.36 -29.46 -14.45
CA SER A 332 9.57 -29.56 -15.69
C SER A 332 8.20 -30.14 -15.39
N GLY A 333 7.15 -29.48 -15.86
CA GLY A 333 5.78 -29.86 -15.50
C GLY A 333 4.72 -28.87 -15.95
N GLU A 334 3.48 -29.19 -15.59
CA GLU A 334 2.28 -28.40 -15.92
C GLU A 334 1.98 -27.42 -14.79
N ILE A 335 1.75 -26.14 -15.11
CA ILE A 335 1.29 -25.16 -14.13
C ILE A 335 -0.16 -25.46 -13.77
N VAL A 336 -0.42 -25.74 -12.50
CA VAL A 336 -1.77 -26.06 -12.03
C VAL A 336 -2.46 -24.86 -11.38
N HIS A 337 -1.68 -23.93 -10.83
CA HIS A 337 -2.20 -22.70 -10.22
C HIS A 337 -1.13 -21.63 -10.16
N LYS A 338 -1.55 -20.36 -10.20
CA LYS A 338 -0.72 -19.20 -9.93
C LYS A 338 -1.53 -18.14 -9.20
N ASP A 339 -0.87 -17.41 -8.32
CA ASP A 339 -1.39 -16.19 -7.72
C ASP A 339 -0.26 -15.18 -7.50
N GLU A 340 -0.54 -14.10 -6.78
CA GLU A 340 0.41 -13.02 -6.52
C GLU A 340 1.58 -13.45 -5.63
N ALA A 341 1.43 -14.52 -4.85
CA ALA A 341 2.47 -15.00 -3.95
C ALA A 341 3.27 -16.14 -4.57
N SER A 342 2.63 -17.04 -5.33
CA SER A 342 3.28 -18.28 -5.76
C SER A 342 2.74 -18.88 -7.06
N VAL A 343 3.59 -19.69 -7.69
CA VAL A 343 3.25 -20.52 -8.84
C VAL A 343 3.41 -21.99 -8.48
N PHE A 344 2.39 -22.79 -8.74
CA PHE A 344 2.33 -24.21 -8.43
C PHE A 344 2.43 -25.04 -9.71
N GLN A 345 3.44 -25.90 -9.76
CA GLN A 345 3.77 -26.72 -10.92
C GLN A 345 3.69 -28.20 -10.54
N LYS A 346 2.86 -28.97 -11.25
CA LYS A 346 2.83 -30.43 -11.13
C LYS A 346 3.94 -31.04 -11.98
N THR A 347 4.91 -31.66 -11.30
CA THR A 347 6.05 -32.36 -11.92
C THR A 347 5.97 -33.87 -11.66
N ASP A 348 6.91 -34.64 -12.18
CA ASP A 348 7.13 -36.04 -11.81
C ASP A 348 7.53 -36.21 -10.33
N GLN A 349 8.24 -35.23 -9.76
CA GLN A 349 8.71 -35.20 -8.36
C GLN A 349 7.64 -34.75 -7.34
N GLY A 350 6.44 -34.45 -7.81
CA GLY A 350 5.31 -34.02 -6.97
C GLY A 350 4.79 -32.64 -7.36
N LEU A 351 4.16 -31.95 -6.40
CA LEU A 351 3.76 -30.56 -6.56
C LEU A 351 4.91 -29.66 -6.10
N ILE A 352 5.38 -28.78 -6.97
CA ILE A 352 6.48 -27.85 -6.70
C ILE A 352 5.91 -26.44 -6.63
N ARG A 353 6.34 -25.68 -5.63
CA ARG A 353 5.96 -24.29 -5.45
C ARG A 353 7.14 -23.36 -5.68
N HIS A 354 6.92 -22.39 -6.54
CA HIS A 354 7.84 -21.33 -6.89
C HIS A 354 7.32 -20.00 -6.32
N LYS A 355 8.21 -19.08 -5.92
CA LYS A 355 7.80 -17.70 -5.62
C LYS A 355 7.24 -17.04 -6.88
N ALA A 356 6.22 -16.19 -6.76
CA ALA A 356 5.70 -15.47 -7.92
C ALA A 356 6.70 -14.44 -8.42
N VAL A 357 7.29 -13.63 -7.54
CA VAL A 357 8.37 -12.69 -7.90
C VAL A 357 9.72 -13.31 -7.54
N GLN A 358 10.64 -13.36 -8.51
CA GLN A 358 11.88 -14.14 -8.36
C GLN A 358 13.18 -13.38 -8.61
N GLY A 359 13.10 -12.18 -9.15
CA GLY A 359 14.30 -11.41 -9.46
C GLY A 359 13.98 -10.00 -9.91
N MET A 360 15.03 -9.24 -10.17
CA MET A 360 14.97 -7.87 -10.66
C MET A 360 16.10 -7.66 -11.66
N ALA A 361 15.79 -7.10 -12.83
CA ALA A 361 16.74 -6.77 -13.88
C ALA A 361 16.39 -5.39 -14.47
N GLU A 362 17.40 -4.53 -14.66
CA GLU A 362 17.23 -3.18 -15.22
C GLU A 362 16.12 -2.33 -14.56
N GLY A 363 15.95 -2.46 -13.23
CA GLY A 363 14.92 -1.72 -12.50
C GLY A 363 13.51 -2.31 -12.58
N LYS A 364 13.31 -3.44 -13.26
CA LYS A 364 12.02 -4.14 -13.39
C LYS A 364 12.03 -5.47 -12.66
N PHE A 365 10.92 -5.80 -12.01
CA PHE A 365 10.73 -7.09 -11.35
C PHE A 365 10.44 -8.18 -12.39
N SER A 366 11.07 -9.34 -12.20
CA SER A 366 10.78 -10.56 -12.96
C SER A 366 9.75 -11.38 -12.18
N SER A 367 8.49 -11.30 -12.63
CA SER A 367 7.38 -12.09 -12.10
C SER A 367 7.18 -13.36 -12.91
N LEU A 368 7.41 -14.53 -12.29
CA LEU A 368 7.11 -15.84 -12.88
C LEU A 368 5.61 -15.98 -13.14
N SER A 369 4.74 -15.49 -12.25
CA SER A 369 3.28 -15.62 -12.43
C SER A 369 2.76 -14.82 -13.64
N GLU A 370 3.50 -13.81 -14.09
CA GLU A 370 3.21 -13.06 -15.33
C GLU A 370 3.80 -13.72 -16.58
N GLN A 371 4.78 -14.63 -16.42
CA GLN A 371 5.47 -15.32 -17.53
C GLN A 371 4.86 -16.68 -17.88
N VAL A 372 3.99 -17.24 -17.03
CA VAL A 372 3.39 -18.56 -17.25
C VAL A 372 1.89 -18.53 -17.12
N GLU A 373 1.21 -19.44 -17.83
CA GLU A 373 -0.23 -19.62 -17.75
C GLU A 373 -0.64 -20.95 -17.13
N ILE A 374 -1.83 -20.99 -16.53
CA ILE A 374 -2.41 -22.24 -16.01
C ILE A 374 -2.61 -23.22 -17.19
N GLY A 375 -2.23 -24.48 -16.99
CA GLY A 375 -2.19 -25.53 -18.00
C GLY A 375 -0.97 -25.52 -18.92
N GLN A 376 -0.13 -24.49 -18.86
CA GLN A 376 1.11 -24.45 -19.63
C GLN A 376 2.12 -25.48 -19.09
N LYS A 377 2.80 -26.18 -20.00
CA LYS A 377 3.91 -27.07 -19.65
C LYS A 377 5.23 -26.36 -19.87
N VAL A 378 5.96 -26.13 -18.78
CA VAL A 378 7.20 -25.37 -18.77
C VAL A 378 8.28 -26.05 -17.95
N SER A 379 9.53 -25.74 -18.27
CA SER A 379 10.71 -26.01 -17.46
C SER A 379 11.14 -24.71 -16.81
N ILE A 380 11.22 -24.71 -15.47
CA ILE A 380 11.55 -23.54 -14.66
C ILE A 380 12.84 -23.83 -13.89
N LYS A 381 13.85 -22.98 -14.07
CA LYS A 381 15.09 -22.97 -13.28
C LYS A 381 15.33 -21.56 -12.76
N ARG A 382 15.62 -21.45 -11.47
CA ARG A 382 16.04 -20.19 -10.83
C ARG A 382 17.48 -20.33 -10.33
N GLU A 383 18.31 -19.34 -10.61
CA GLU A 383 19.70 -19.28 -10.15
C GLU A 383 20.00 -17.87 -9.64
N GLY A 384 20.06 -17.69 -8.32
CA GLY A 384 20.11 -16.36 -7.72
C GLY A 384 18.88 -15.51 -8.08
N ASN A 385 19.09 -14.40 -8.78
CA ASN A 385 18.04 -13.51 -9.30
C ASN A 385 17.68 -13.78 -10.77
N GLU A 386 18.35 -14.74 -11.42
CA GLU A 386 18.05 -15.13 -12.80
C GLU A 386 16.93 -16.18 -12.83
N LEU A 387 15.95 -15.95 -13.70
CA LEU A 387 14.83 -16.84 -13.95
C LEU A 387 14.86 -17.31 -15.40
N SER A 388 14.87 -18.63 -15.58
CA SER A 388 14.76 -19.28 -16.89
C SER A 388 13.45 -20.04 -16.97
N VAL A 389 12.61 -19.65 -17.93
CA VAL A 389 11.34 -20.31 -18.24
C VAL A 389 11.39 -20.74 -19.71
N LYS A 390 11.26 -22.04 -19.95
CA LYS A 390 11.25 -22.61 -21.31
C LYS A 390 10.01 -23.47 -21.49
N PRO A 391 9.44 -23.59 -22.70
CA PRO A 391 8.48 -24.65 -22.98
C PRO A 391 9.08 -25.99 -22.56
N ALA A 392 8.34 -26.79 -21.78
CA ALA A 392 8.78 -28.13 -21.51
C ALA A 392 8.67 -28.91 -22.82
N ASP A 393 9.80 -29.34 -23.39
CA ASP A 393 9.80 -30.12 -24.61
C ASP A 393 8.80 -31.27 -24.44
N ALA A 394 7.76 -31.26 -25.28
CA ALA A 394 6.96 -32.45 -25.51
C ALA A 394 7.93 -33.42 -26.16
N SER A 395 8.59 -34.24 -25.33
CA SER A 395 9.50 -35.33 -25.67
C SER A 395 9.52 -35.57 -27.16
N LEU A 396 10.64 -35.25 -27.82
CA LEU A 396 10.99 -35.77 -29.14
C LEU A 396 10.44 -37.19 -29.25
N LYS A 397 9.26 -37.36 -29.86
CA LYS A 397 8.94 -38.55 -30.59
C LYS A 397 9.92 -38.49 -31.74
N LYS A 398 11.16 -38.94 -31.49
CA LYS A 398 11.98 -39.54 -32.53
C LYS A 398 11.11 -40.65 -33.07
N THR A 399 10.35 -40.28 -34.09
CA THR A 399 9.84 -41.20 -35.06
C THR A 399 11.10 -41.73 -35.72
N MET A 400 11.71 -42.75 -35.12
CA MET A 400 12.56 -43.66 -35.88
C MET A 400 11.58 -44.37 -36.81
N LYS A 401 11.31 -43.71 -37.93
CA LYS A 401 10.83 -44.35 -39.14
C LYS A 401 12.07 -44.98 -39.76
N ARG A 402 11.94 -46.30 -39.98
CA ARG A 402 12.86 -47.27 -40.55
C ARG A 402 13.85 -47.87 -39.58
#